data_AF-A0A640W0J4-F1
#
_entry.id   AF-A0A640W0J4-F1
#
_cell.length_a   1.000
_cell.length_b   1.000
_cell.length_c   1.000
_cell.angle_alpha   90.00
_cell.angle_beta   90.00
_cell.angle_gamma   90.00
#
_symmetry.space_group_name_H-M   'P 1'
#
loop_
_entity.id
_entity.type
_entity.pdbx_description
1 polymer ?
#
loop_
_entity_poly.entity_id
_entity_poly.type
_entity_poly.pdbx_seq_one_letter_code
_entity_poly.pdbx_strand_id
1 'polypeptide(L)'
;MKERKYVLSLEHIKIMNPIVIELENDYFMRGSRANIGTFNIVTIEWNHPNFGYFADYMVWIKSLHMKKWEPFPIVRGSENYTLAYFLKKYPDFKSLFEERDLIDYIIG
;
A
#
# COMPACT_ATOMS: atom_id res chain seq x y z
N MET A 1 4.99 -20.25 -33.17
CA MET A 1 5.15 -19.21 -32.13
C MET A 1 6.26 -19.64 -31.19
N LYS A 2 7.30 -18.80 -31.00
CA LYS A 2 8.36 -19.09 -30.02
C LYS A 2 7.85 -18.67 -28.64
N GLU A 3 7.71 -19.62 -27.73
CA GLU A 3 7.54 -19.33 -26.29
C GLU A 3 8.77 -18.55 -25.82
N ARG A 4 8.56 -17.30 -25.41
CA ARG A 4 9.57 -16.56 -24.65
C ARG A 4 9.39 -16.94 -23.18
N LYS A 5 10.24 -17.82 -22.68
CA LYS A 5 10.42 -18.02 -21.24
C LYS A 5 11.13 -16.79 -20.68
N TYR A 6 10.37 -15.85 -20.15
CA TYR A 6 10.93 -14.81 -19.29
C TYR A 6 11.26 -15.47 -17.95
N VAL A 7 12.55 -15.68 -17.71
CA VAL A 7 13.04 -15.94 -16.35
C VAL A 7 12.89 -14.61 -15.61
N LEU A 8 11.80 -14.46 -14.85
CA LEU A 8 11.54 -13.27 -14.04
C LEU A 8 12.57 -13.24 -12.90
N SER A 9 13.63 -12.43 -13.08
CA SER A 9 14.38 -11.90 -11.95
C SER A 9 13.42 -11.10 -11.07
N LEU A 10 13.63 -11.11 -9.75
CA LEU A 10 12.88 -10.35 -8.75
C LEU A 10 12.99 -8.81 -8.90
N GLU A 11 13.48 -8.31 -10.04
CA GLU A 11 13.80 -6.91 -10.31
C GLU A 11 12.56 -6.00 -10.36
N HIS A 12 11.35 -6.57 -10.48
CA HIS A 12 10.11 -5.80 -10.61
C HIS A 12 9.36 -5.54 -9.30
N ILE A 13 9.89 -5.95 -8.15
CA ILE A 13 9.24 -5.76 -6.84
C ILE A 13 10.15 -4.95 -5.92
N LYS A 14 9.68 -3.76 -5.52
CA LYS A 14 10.34 -2.92 -4.50
C LYS A 14 9.43 -2.74 -3.30
N ILE A 15 9.88 -3.21 -2.14
CA ILE A 15 9.14 -3.09 -0.88
C ILE A 15 9.76 -1.96 -0.06
N MET A 16 8.94 -1.01 0.39
CA MET A 16 9.37 0.08 1.27
C MET A 16 9.31 -0.33 2.74
N ASN A 17 10.07 0.35 3.58
CA ASN A 17 9.98 0.16 5.03
C ASN A 17 8.55 0.43 5.51
N PRO A 18 7.99 -0.43 6.37
CA PRO A 18 6.67 -0.20 6.92
C PRO A 18 6.68 0.99 7.88
N ILE A 19 5.54 1.68 7.95
CA ILE A 19 5.26 2.72 8.94
C ILE A 19 4.29 2.10 9.95
N VAL A 20 4.57 2.26 11.24
CA VAL A 20 3.69 1.81 12.31
C VAL A 20 3.32 3.02 13.16
N ILE A 21 2.02 3.18 13.42
CA ILE A 21 1.49 4.21 14.31
C ILE A 21 0.69 3.56 15.44
N GLU A 22 0.76 4.19 16.61
CA GLU A 22 -0.09 3.87 17.75
C GLU A 22 -1.38 4.70 17.66
N LEU A 23 -2.50 4.06 17.99
CA LEU A 23 -3.82 4.66 18.07
C LEU A 23 -4.32 4.57 19.51
N GLU A 24 -5.47 5.19 19.79
CA GLU A 24 -6.10 5.10 21.10
C GLU A 24 -6.43 3.65 21.49
N ASN A 25 -6.42 3.37 22.80
CA ASN A 25 -6.77 2.07 23.39
C ASN A 25 -5.86 0.91 22.94
N ASP A 26 -4.55 1.15 22.84
CA ASP A 26 -3.54 0.14 22.49
C ASP A 26 -3.74 -0.51 21.11
N TYR A 27 -4.42 0.19 20.21
CA TYR A 27 -4.50 -0.21 18.82
C TYR A 27 -3.25 0.27 18.08
N PHE A 28 -2.80 -0.51 17.10
CA PHE A 28 -1.75 -0.08 16.18
C PHE A 28 -2.25 -0.15 14.75
N MET A 29 -1.73 0.71 13.89
CA MET A 29 -1.87 0.57 12.44
C MET A 29 -0.50 0.46 11.79
N ARG A 30 -0.41 -0.42 10.79
CA ARG A 30 0.78 -0.60 9.97
C ARG A 30 0.44 -0.32 8.52
N GLY A 31 1.23 0.53 7.88
CA GLY A 31 1.18 0.79 6.44
C GLY A 31 2.44 0.27 5.77
N SER A 32 2.30 -0.45 4.65
CA SER A 32 3.44 -0.89 3.82
C SER A 32 3.16 -0.58 2.36
N ARG A 33 4.20 -0.23 1.59
CA ARG A 33 4.08 -0.06 0.13
C ARG A 33 4.93 -1.09 -0.61
N ALA A 34 4.33 -1.75 -1.58
CA ALA A 34 5.01 -2.54 -2.60
C ALA A 34 4.78 -1.93 -3.98
N ASN A 35 5.85 -1.75 -4.74
CA ASN A 35 5.80 -1.40 -6.15
C ASN A 35 6.04 -2.67 -6.95
N ILE A 36 5.10 -3.04 -7.82
CA ILE A 36 5.12 -4.27 -8.60
C ILE A 36 4.92 -3.89 -10.07
N GLY A 37 6.02 -3.87 -10.85
CA GLY A 37 6.01 -3.35 -12.21
C GLY A 37 5.45 -1.91 -12.26
N THR A 38 4.33 -1.71 -12.94
CA THR A 38 3.68 -0.38 -13.05
C THR A 38 2.64 -0.10 -11.95
N PHE A 39 2.43 -1.04 -11.04
CA PHE A 39 1.49 -0.91 -9.93
C PHE A 39 2.21 -0.53 -8.64
N ASN A 40 1.53 0.28 -7.83
CA ASN A 40 1.88 0.61 -6.47
C ASN A 40 0.72 0.13 -5.60
N ILE A 41 1.05 -0.63 -4.56
CA ILE A 41 0.08 -1.21 -3.63
C ILE A 41 0.47 -0.76 -2.24
N VAL A 42 -0.44 -0.07 -1.54
CA VAL A 42 -0.28 0.25 -0.13
C VAL A 42 -1.24 -0.63 0.66
N THR A 43 -0.70 -1.49 1.53
CA THR A 43 -1.51 -2.27 2.47
C THR A 43 -1.58 -1.52 3.79
N ILE A 44 -2.77 -1.43 4.36
CA ILE A 44 -3.02 -0.91 5.69
C ILE A 44 -3.57 -2.07 6.53
N GLU A 45 -2.96 -2.27 7.67
CA GLU A 45 -3.30 -3.30 8.63
C GLU A 45 -3.54 -2.67 9.99
N TRP A 46 -4.33 -3.33 10.82
CA TRP A 46 -4.59 -2.93 12.20
C TRP A 46 -4.26 -4.06 13.17
N ASN A 47 -3.75 -3.71 14.34
CA ASN A 47 -3.55 -4.63 15.44
C ASN A 47 -4.54 -4.26 16.55
N HIS A 48 -5.48 -5.15 16.82
CA HIS A 48 -6.36 -5.02 17.99
C HIS A 48 -5.61 -5.57 19.21
N PRO A 49 -5.67 -4.89 20.36
CA PRO A 49 -4.96 -5.31 21.58
C PRO A 49 -5.24 -6.74 22.06
N ASN A 50 -6.34 -7.36 21.63
CA ASN A 50 -6.77 -8.70 22.08
C ASN A 50 -6.32 -9.84 21.16
N PHE A 51 -5.81 -9.55 19.96
CA PHE A 51 -5.49 -10.58 18.96
C PHE A 51 -3.98 -10.80 18.77
N GLY A 52 -3.15 -9.79 19.05
CA GLY A 52 -1.69 -9.94 19.03
C GLY A 52 -1.07 -10.07 17.63
N TYR A 53 -1.81 -9.76 16.56
CA TYR A 53 -1.29 -9.71 15.18
C TYR A 53 -1.91 -8.55 14.38
N PHE A 54 -1.22 -8.14 13.32
CA PHE A 54 -1.73 -7.18 12.35
C PHE A 54 -2.65 -7.91 11.36
N ALA A 55 -3.94 -7.58 11.40
CA ALA A 55 -4.94 -8.04 10.45
C ALA A 55 -5.10 -7.02 9.33
N ASP A 56 -5.53 -7.49 8.17
CA ASP A 56 -5.90 -6.68 7.02
C ASP A 56 -7.00 -5.67 7.38
N TYR A 57 -6.80 -4.41 6.99
CA TYR A 57 -7.78 -3.34 7.19
C TYR A 57 -8.28 -2.81 5.84
N MET A 58 -7.35 -2.38 4.98
CA MET A 58 -7.65 -1.98 3.60
C MET A 58 -6.40 -2.01 2.72
N VAL A 59 -6.61 -1.97 1.41
CA VAL A 59 -5.54 -1.83 0.42
C VAL A 59 -5.81 -0.59 -0.43
N TRP A 60 -4.75 0.07 -0.91
CA TRP A 60 -4.83 1.10 -1.93
C TRP A 60 -4.01 0.68 -3.13
N ILE A 61 -4.54 0.90 -4.33
CA ILE A 61 -3.88 0.53 -5.58
C ILE A 61 -3.77 1.75 -6.47
N LYS A 62 -2.61 1.92 -7.10
CA LYS A 62 -2.40 2.90 -8.16
C LYS A 62 -1.49 2.33 -9.24
N SER A 63 -1.92 2.43 -10.49
CA SER A 63 -1.08 2.15 -11.65
C SER A 63 -0.67 3.45 -12.34
N LEU A 64 0.34 3.34 -13.22
CA LEU A 64 0.80 4.46 -14.06
C LEU A 64 -0.32 5.15 -14.87
N HIS A 65 -1.36 4.41 -15.25
CA HIS A 65 -2.47 4.93 -16.05
C HIS A 65 -3.69 5.36 -15.22
N MET A 66 -3.65 5.19 -13.90
CA MET A 66 -4.71 5.62 -13.00
C MET A 66 -4.49 7.06 -12.56
N LYS A 67 -5.54 7.89 -12.68
CA LYS A 67 -5.48 9.29 -12.26
C LYS A 67 -5.33 9.45 -10.74
N LYS A 68 -5.86 8.51 -9.96
CA LYS A 68 -5.89 8.56 -8.49
C LYS A 68 -5.64 7.18 -7.90
N TRP A 69 -5.27 7.16 -6.62
CA TRP A 69 -5.28 5.95 -5.82
C TRP A 69 -6.72 5.50 -5.60
N GLU A 70 -6.98 4.21 -5.80
CA GLU A 70 -8.27 3.60 -5.54
C GLU A 70 -8.20 2.73 -4.28
N PRO A 71 -9.15 2.87 -3.35
CA PRO A 71 -9.23 2.01 -2.18
C PRO A 71 -9.85 0.65 -2.54
N PHE A 72 -9.37 -0.39 -1.87
CA PHE A 72 -10.00 -1.69 -1.79
C PHE A 72 -10.24 -2.01 -0.30
N PRO A 73 -11.44 -1.66 0.22
CA PRO A 73 -11.75 -1.85 1.63
C PRO A 73 -11.89 -3.34 1.94
N ILE A 74 -11.36 -3.78 3.08
CA ILE A 74 -11.55 -5.16 3.55
C ILE A 74 -12.46 -5.20 4.78
N VAL A 75 -12.23 -4.29 5.73
CA VAL A 75 -13.05 -4.16 6.94
C VAL A 75 -14.13 -3.09 6.71
N ARG A 76 -15.34 -3.30 7.20
CA ARG A 76 -16.49 -2.38 7.07
C ARG A 76 -16.17 -0.92 7.43
N GLY A 77 -15.30 -0.68 8.41
CA GLY A 77 -14.86 0.65 8.82
C GLY A 77 -14.02 1.42 7.79
N SER A 78 -13.60 0.76 6.70
CA SER A 78 -12.73 1.33 5.66
C SER A 78 -13.43 1.69 4.35
N GLU A 79 -14.72 1.35 4.20
CA GLU A 79 -15.45 1.40 2.91
C GLU A 79 -15.56 2.80 2.30
N ASN A 80 -15.57 3.85 3.12
CA ASN A 80 -15.83 5.23 2.68
C ASN A 80 -14.58 6.12 2.67
N TYR A 81 -13.38 5.55 2.78
CA TYR A 81 -12.17 6.35 2.73
C TYR A 81 -11.91 6.90 1.31
N THR A 82 -11.84 8.22 1.19
CA THR A 82 -11.06 8.86 0.13
C THR A 82 -9.60 8.98 0.57
N LEU A 83 -8.65 9.00 -0.37
CA LEU A 83 -7.24 9.16 0.00
C LEU A 83 -7.00 10.42 0.84
N ALA A 84 -7.61 11.53 0.45
CA ALA A 84 -7.50 12.80 1.18
C ALA A 84 -8.03 12.68 2.62
N TYR A 85 -9.18 12.02 2.81
CA TYR A 85 -9.74 11.79 4.14
C TYR A 85 -8.87 10.85 4.98
N PHE A 86 -8.35 9.77 4.37
CA PHE A 86 -7.44 8.83 5.03
C PHE A 86 -6.15 9.52 5.50
N LEU A 87 -5.48 10.27 4.62
CA LEU A 87 -4.23 10.98 4.96
C LEU A 87 -4.44 12.15 5.90
N LYS A 88 -5.63 12.76 5.93
CA LYS A 88 -5.99 13.74 6.97
C LYS A 88 -6.06 13.07 8.35
N LYS A 89 -6.57 11.83 8.42
CA LYS A 89 -6.71 11.08 9.67
C LYS A 89 -5.38 10.45 10.12
N TYR A 90 -4.58 9.95 9.18
CA TYR A 90 -3.32 9.25 9.42
C TYR A 90 -2.19 9.87 8.58
N PRO A 91 -1.70 11.07 8.94
CA PRO A 91 -0.74 11.82 8.13
C PRO A 91 0.61 11.14 8.00
N ASP A 92 1.00 10.31 8.96
CA ASP A 92 2.28 9.57 8.95
C ASP A 92 2.41 8.63 7.73
N PHE A 93 1.28 8.17 7.18
CA PHE A 93 1.29 7.31 5.99
C PHE A 93 1.50 8.06 4.67
N LYS A 94 1.57 9.39 4.67
CA LYS A 94 1.64 10.20 3.44
C LYS A 94 2.77 9.77 2.49
N SER A 95 3.95 9.44 3.01
CA SER A 95 5.11 9.02 2.21
C SER A 95 4.86 7.70 1.44
N LEU A 96 3.95 6.85 1.90
CA LEU A 96 3.59 5.62 1.19
C LEU A 96 2.82 5.90 -0.11
N PHE A 97 2.21 7.07 -0.25
CA PHE A 97 1.34 7.43 -1.39
C PHE A 97 1.99 8.37 -2.40
N GLU A 98 3.27 8.69 -2.23
CA GLU A 98 4.00 9.55 -3.16
C GLU A 98 4.06 8.94 -4.56
N GLU A 99 4.05 9.80 -5.59
CA GLU A 99 4.26 9.32 -6.95
C GLU A 99 5.63 8.66 -7.05
N ARG A 100 5.71 7.60 -7.84
CA ARG A 100 7.00 6.99 -8.17
C ARG A 100 7.73 7.90 -9.15
N ASP A 101 9.04 8.03 -8.97
CA ASP A 101 9.89 8.66 -9.99
C ASP A 101 9.79 7.89 -11.31
N LEU A 102 9.76 8.63 -12.43
CA LEU A 102 9.65 8.03 -13.77
C LEU A 102 10.78 7.02 -14.05
N ILE A 103 11.96 7.28 -13.50
CA ILE A 103 13.14 6.41 -13.58
C ILE A 103 12.83 5.03 -12.98
N ASP A 104 12.17 4.97 -11.83
CA ASP A 104 11.84 3.72 -11.16
C ASP A 104 10.93 2.80 -12.00
N TYR A 105 10.20 3.32 -13.00
CA TYR A 105 9.39 2.52 -13.92
C TYR A 105 10.16 2.00 -15.14
N ILE A 106 11.31 2.60 -15.47
CA ILE A 106 12.09 2.28 -16.67
C ILE A 106 13.14 1.21 -16.37
N ILE A 107 13.76 1.28 -15.18
CA ILE A 107 14.83 0.37 -14.75
C ILE A 107 14.38 -0.74 -13.80
N GLY A 108 13.14 -0.68 -13.30
CA GLY A 108 12.55 -1.71 -12.45
C GLY A 108 11.36 -2.41 -13.09
#